data_AF-A0A6A2YF50-F1
#
_entry.id   AF-A0A6A2YF50-F1
#
_cell.length_a   1.000
_cell.length_b   1.000
_cell.length_c   1.000
_cell.angle_alpha   90.00
_cell.angle_beta   90.00
_cell.angle_gamma   90.00
#
_symmetry.space_group_name_H-M   'P 1'
#
loop_
_entity.id
_entity.type
_entity.pdbx_description
1 polymer ?
#
loop_
_entity_poly.entity_id
_entity_poly.type
_entity_poly.pdbx_seq_one_letter_code
_entity_poly.pdbx_strand_id
1 'polypeptide(L)'
;MMFKKVVHQNIGWFDDPANSSGPIGARLSTDASTVRNLVGDSLALIVQNLATIIAGLVIAFTANWILAIAFLAVMPFTLIQGYLQTKFLKGFSADAKVSGTL
;
A
#
# COMPACT_ATOMS: atom_id res chain seq x y z
N MET A 1 15.49 2.97 -19.99
CA MET A 1 15.07 2.42 -21.30
C MET A 1 13.90 3.19 -21.96
N MET A 2 12.96 3.78 -21.21
CA MET A 2 11.85 4.58 -21.77
C MET A 2 12.30 5.83 -22.55
N PHE A 3 13.20 6.66 -22.00
CA PHE A 3 13.73 7.86 -22.67
C PHE A 3 14.41 7.56 -24.01
N LYS A 4 15.17 6.45 -24.09
CA LYS A 4 15.80 5.99 -25.34
C LYS A 4 14.75 5.70 -26.42
N LYS A 5 13.58 5.14 -26.09
CA LYS A 5 12.53 4.88 -27.08
C LYS A 5 11.84 6.16 -27.55
N VAL A 6 11.56 7.09 -26.63
CA VAL A 6 10.97 8.40 -26.96
C VAL A 6 11.86 9.21 -27.90
N VAL A 7 13.19 9.16 -27.73
CA VAL A 7 14.15 9.88 -28.59
C VAL A 7 14.27 9.31 -30.01
N HIS A 8 13.87 8.05 -30.25
CA HIS A 8 13.88 7.43 -31.59
C HIS A 8 12.50 7.50 -32.30
N GLN A 9 11.56 8.29 -31.77
CA GLN A 9 10.24 8.45 -32.37
C GLN A 9 10.30 9.40 -33.58
N ASN A 10 9.49 9.15 -34.62
CA ASN A 10 9.51 9.91 -35.88
C ASN A 10 9.33 11.42 -35.65
N ILE A 11 10.06 12.25 -36.43
CA ILE A 11 10.09 13.71 -36.24
C ILE A 11 8.69 14.35 -36.35
N GLY A 12 7.81 13.82 -37.20
CA GLY A 12 6.42 14.27 -37.36
C GLY A 12 5.51 13.98 -36.15
N TRP A 13 5.94 13.14 -35.21
CA TRP A 13 5.22 12.91 -33.94
C TRP A 13 5.44 14.06 -32.96
N PHE A 14 6.55 14.79 -33.06
CA PHE A 14 6.88 15.95 -32.22
C PHE A 14 6.29 17.27 -32.75
N ASP A 15 5.78 17.29 -33.99
CA ASP A 15 5.16 18.45 -34.64
C ASP A 15 3.68 18.64 -34.25
N ASP A 16 3.07 17.64 -33.59
CA ASP A 16 1.72 17.76 -33.04
C ASP A 16 1.77 18.64 -31.77
N PRO A 17 0.96 19.71 -31.66
CA PRO A 17 0.92 20.55 -30.46
C PRO A 17 0.58 19.77 -29.17
N ALA A 18 -0.03 18.58 -29.28
CA ALA A 18 -0.27 17.68 -28.16
C ALA A 18 0.99 16.92 -27.67
N ASN A 19 2.02 16.77 -28.51
CA ASN A 19 3.23 15.98 -28.27
C ASN A 19 4.52 16.81 -28.19
N SER A 20 4.39 18.13 -27.97
CA SER A 20 5.51 19.03 -27.75
C SER A 20 6.44 18.54 -26.64
N SER A 21 7.74 18.79 -26.78
CA SER A 21 8.82 18.20 -25.97
C SER A 21 8.74 18.48 -24.46
N GLY A 22 8.09 19.58 -24.04
CA GLY A 22 7.90 19.95 -22.63
C GLY A 22 6.87 19.07 -21.87
N PRO A 23 5.60 19.02 -22.31
CA PRO A 23 4.55 18.21 -21.67
C PRO A 23 4.84 16.70 -21.64
N ILE A 24 5.45 16.14 -22.69
CA ILE A 24 5.80 14.70 -22.76
C ILE A 24 6.86 14.36 -21.71
N GLY A 25 7.88 15.20 -21.52
CA GLY A 25 8.91 15.01 -20.49
C GLY A 25 8.33 15.04 -19.08
N ALA A 26 7.40 15.97 -18.81
CA ALA A 26 6.72 16.09 -17.53
C ALA A 26 5.84 14.86 -17.22
N ARG A 27 5.09 14.36 -18.21
CA ARG A 27 4.29 13.13 -18.07
C ARG A 27 5.16 11.90 -17.88
N LEU A 28 6.24 11.77 -18.64
CA LEU A 28 7.16 10.65 -18.49
C LEU A 28 7.87 10.65 -17.12
N SER A 29 8.22 11.83 -16.60
CA SER A 29 8.76 11.99 -15.26
C SER A 29 7.72 11.62 -14.19
N THR A 30 6.46 12.04 -14.38
CA THR A 30 5.34 11.70 -13.49
C THR A 30 5.06 10.20 -13.48
N ASP A 31 4.99 9.56 -14.65
CA ASP A 31 4.79 8.11 -14.77
C ASP A 31 5.95 7.33 -14.18
N ALA A 32 7.19 7.77 -14.45
CA ALA A 32 8.39 7.17 -13.85
C ALA A 32 8.38 7.30 -12.32
N SER A 33 7.96 8.46 -11.79
CA SER A 33 7.85 8.68 -10.33
C SER A 33 6.75 7.82 -9.72
N THR A 34 5.62 7.63 -10.40
CA THR A 34 4.50 6.81 -9.93
C THR A 34 4.91 5.33 -9.87
N VAL A 35 5.57 4.82 -10.91
CA VAL A 35 6.12 3.45 -10.91
C VAL A 35 7.19 3.29 -9.84
N ARG A 36 8.08 4.28 -9.68
CA ARG A 36 9.11 4.29 -8.62
C ARG A 36 8.48 4.23 -7.23
N ASN A 37 7.40 4.97 -7.01
CA ASN A 37 6.69 4.99 -5.74
C ASN A 37 5.97 3.67 -5.48
N LEU A 38 5.26 3.11 -6.47
CA LEU A 38 4.60 1.80 -6.35
C LEU A 38 5.59 0.67 -6.07
N VAL A 39 6.73 0.67 -6.78
CA VAL A 39 7.81 -0.30 -6.56
C VAL A 39 8.51 -0.05 -5.22
N GLY A 40 8.68 1.22 -4.84
CA GLY A 40 9.23 1.63 -3.55
C GLY A 40 8.38 1.17 -2.38
N ASP A 41 7.06 1.35 -2.47
CA ASP A 41 6.09 0.87 -1.47
C ASP A 41 6.07 -0.65 -1.40
N SER A 42 6.11 -1.32 -2.56
CA SER A 42 6.19 -2.79 -2.61
C SER A 42 7.48 -3.31 -1.95
N LEU A 43 8.62 -2.66 -2.22
CA LEU A 43 9.91 -2.98 -1.58
C LEU A 43 9.88 -2.67 -0.08
N ALA A 44 9.30 -1.54 0.32
CA ALA A 44 9.16 -1.17 1.71
C ALA A 44 8.31 -2.19 2.49
N LEU A 45 7.21 -2.66 1.89
CA LEU A 45 6.39 -3.75 2.45
C LEU A 45 7.17 -5.06 2.58
N ILE A 46 7.95 -5.43 1.56
CA ILE A 46 8.80 -6.63 1.61
C ILE A 46 9.82 -6.53 2.74
N VAL A 47 10.51 -5.38 2.85
CA VAL A 47 11.50 -5.12 3.91
C VAL A 47 10.84 -5.12 5.29
N GLN A 48 9.65 -4.49 5.42
CA GLN A 48 8.90 -4.47 6.66
C GLN A 48 8.45 -5.87 7.09
N ASN A 49 7.98 -6.69 6.16
CA ASN A 49 7.62 -8.08 6.43
C ASN A 49 8.85 -8.89 6.87
N LEU A 50 10.00 -8.72 6.20
CA LEU A 50 11.25 -9.35 6.63
C LEU A 50 11.65 -8.91 8.04
N ALA A 51 11.63 -7.61 8.32
CA ALA A 51 11.97 -7.06 9.64
C ALA A 51 11.02 -7.59 10.72
N THR A 52 9.74 -7.75 10.41
CA THR A 52 8.73 -8.32 11.32
C THR A 52 9.03 -9.79 11.61
N ILE A 53 9.40 -10.57 10.60
CA ILE A 53 9.80 -11.98 10.77
C ILE A 53 11.06 -12.07 11.64
N ILE A 54 12.06 -11.22 11.38
CA ILE A 54 13.32 -11.19 12.15
C ILE A 54 13.06 -10.78 13.59
N ALA A 55 12.28 -9.72 13.83
CA ALA A 55 11.91 -9.29 15.16
C ALA A 55 11.11 -10.39 15.89
N GLY A 56 10.18 -11.04 15.21
CA GLY A 56 9.44 -12.19 15.73
C GLY A 56 10.36 -13.36 16.13
N LEU A 57 11.37 -13.67 15.32
CA LEU A 57 12.40 -14.66 15.62
C LEU A 57 13.24 -14.27 16.84
N VAL A 58 13.71 -13.02 16.92
CA VAL A 58 14.48 -12.52 18.06
C VAL A 58 13.67 -12.60 19.35
N ILE A 59 12.41 -12.17 19.29
CA ILE A 59 11.48 -12.28 20.42
C ILE A 59 11.31 -13.77 20.78
N ALA A 60 11.07 -14.66 19.80
CA ALA A 60 10.91 -16.11 19.98
C ALA A 60 12.10 -16.76 20.71
N PHE A 61 13.33 -16.36 20.39
CA PHE A 61 14.53 -16.83 21.08
C PHE A 61 14.70 -16.23 22.47
N THR A 62 14.26 -14.98 22.67
CA THR A 62 14.48 -14.24 23.93
C THR A 62 13.53 -14.71 25.03
N ALA A 63 12.32 -15.16 24.69
CA ALA A 63 11.29 -15.35 25.70
C ALA A 63 10.90 -16.81 25.92
N ASN A 64 11.65 -17.37 26.85
CA ASN A 64 11.13 -18.18 27.95
C ASN A 64 9.82 -17.60 28.52
N TRP A 65 8.80 -18.43 28.82
CA TRP A 65 7.44 -18.24 29.39
C TRP A 65 6.66 -16.90 29.27
N ILE A 66 7.32 -15.75 29.31
CA ILE A 66 6.80 -14.39 29.14
C ILE A 66 6.27 -14.13 27.71
N LEU A 67 6.83 -14.77 26.68
CA LEU A 67 6.29 -14.69 25.31
C LEU A 67 4.93 -15.35 25.17
N ALA A 68 4.75 -16.50 25.84
CA ALA A 68 3.49 -17.21 25.83
C ALA A 68 2.38 -16.31 26.39
N ILE A 69 2.67 -15.57 27.46
CA ILE A 69 1.74 -14.58 28.04
C ILE A 69 1.51 -13.41 27.09
N ALA A 70 2.54 -12.91 26.39
CA ALA A 70 2.38 -11.85 25.39
C ALA A 70 1.48 -12.27 24.22
N PHE A 71 1.69 -13.47 23.66
CA PHE A 71 0.82 -14.02 22.61
C PHE A 71 -0.61 -14.26 23.11
N LEU A 72 -0.77 -14.77 24.34
CA LEU A 72 -2.08 -14.98 24.96
C LEU A 72 -2.82 -13.65 25.22
N ALA A 73 -2.12 -12.54 25.45
CA ALA A 73 -2.71 -11.22 25.62
C ALA A 73 -3.07 -10.54 24.29
N VAL A 74 -2.31 -10.79 23.21
CA VAL A 74 -2.58 -10.22 21.88
C VAL A 74 -3.79 -10.89 21.20
N MET A 75 -3.99 -12.20 21.40
CA MET A 75 -5.14 -12.94 20.87
C MET A 75 -6.53 -12.32 21.20
N PRO A 76 -6.88 -12.06 22.48
CA PRO A 76 -8.16 -11.45 22.83
C PRO A 76 -8.24 -10.00 22.37
N PHE A 77 -7.13 -9.27 22.33
CA PHE A 77 -7.12 -7.88 21.88
C PHE A 77 -7.53 -7.77 20.40
N THR A 78 -6.95 -8.59 19.53
CA THR A 78 -7.29 -8.64 18.10
C THR A 78 -8.75 -9.06 17.85
N LEU A 79 -9.25 -10.02 18.63
CA LEU A 79 -10.66 -10.45 18.56
C LEU A 79 -11.62 -9.33 18.97
N ILE A 80 -11.33 -8.61 20.05
CA ILE A 80 -12.13 -7.48 20.52
C ILE A 80 -12.14 -6.36 19.48
N GLN A 81 -10.98 -6.01 18.92
CA GLN A 81 -10.90 -5.00 17.87
C GLN A 81 -11.69 -5.38 16.62
N GLY A 82 -11.54 -6.62 16.13
CA GLY A 82 -12.31 -7.10 14.98
C GLY A 82 -13.82 -7.18 15.25
N TYR A 83 -14.21 -7.59 16.45
CA TYR A 83 -15.62 -7.64 16.85
C TYR A 83 -16.23 -6.24 16.98
N LEU A 84 -15.50 -5.27 17.56
CA LEU A 84 -15.94 -3.87 17.59
C LEU A 84 -16.08 -3.32 16.18
N GLN A 85 -15.07 -3.48 15.33
CA GLN A 85 -15.09 -2.93 13.98
C GLN A 85 -16.23 -3.49 13.14
N THR A 86 -16.48 -4.80 13.22
CA THR A 86 -17.62 -5.44 12.54
C THR A 86 -18.97 -5.00 13.12
N LYS A 87 -19.09 -4.78 14.43
CA LYS A 87 -20.29 -4.20 15.03
C LYS A 87 -20.53 -2.75 14.64
N PHE A 88 -19.50 -1.92 14.64
CA PHE A 88 -19.58 -0.52 14.22
C PHE A 88 -19.97 -0.42 12.74
N LEU A 89 -19.31 -1.16 11.85
CA LEU A 89 -19.66 -1.17 10.42
C LEU A 89 -21.09 -1.68 10.18
N LYS A 90 -21.51 -2.72 10.90
CA LYS A 90 -22.88 -3.26 10.80
C LYS A 90 -23.91 -2.30 11.37
N GLY A 91 -23.62 -1.58 12.46
CA GLY A 91 -24.49 -0.56 13.03
C GLY A 91 -24.72 0.59 12.07
N PHE A 92 -23.65 1.17 11.50
CA PHE A 92 -23.76 2.20 10.48
C PHE A 92 -24.43 1.72 9.19
N SER A 93 -24.20 0.46 8.78
CA SER A 93 -24.85 -0.11 7.59
C SER A 93 -26.33 -0.44 7.81
N ALA A 94 -26.74 -0.73 9.04
CA ALA A 94 -28.13 -0.98 9.40
C ALA A 94 -28.91 0.35 9.47
N ASP A 95 -28.36 1.38 10.12
CA ASP A 95 -28.97 2.71 10.16
C ASP A 95 -29.05 3.39 8.78
N ALA A 96 -28.02 3.23 7.93
CA ALA A 96 -28.02 3.77 6.58
C ALA A 96 -29.07 3.12 5.65
N LYS A 97 -29.41 1.84 5.87
CA LYS A 97 -30.45 1.15 5.09
C LYS A 97 -31.86 1.52 5.53
N VAL A 98 -32.07 1.83 6.82
CA VAL A 98 -33.38 2.23 7.35
C VAL A 98 -33.69 3.69 6.98
N SER A 99 -32.71 4.58 7.03
CA SER A 99 -32.91 6.02 6.73
C SER A 99 -33.13 6.33 5.23
N GLY A 100 -32.70 5.45 4.31
CA GLY A 100 -32.90 5.63 2.86
C GLY A 100 -34.20 5.04 2.29
N THR A 101 -35.11 4.56 3.14
CA THR A 101 -36.37 3.91 2.71
C THR A 101 -37.64 4.59 3.23
N LEU A 102 -37.51 5.77 3.84
CA LEU A 102 -38.60 6.71 4.17
C LEU A 102 -38.47 7.97 3.32
#